data_AF-A0A2V8ZV00-F1
#
_entry.id   AF-A0A2V8ZV00-F1
#
_cell.length_a   1.000
_cell.length_b   1.000
_cell.length_c   1.000
_cell.angle_alpha   90.00
_cell.angle_beta   90.00
_cell.angle_gamma   90.00
#
_symmetry.space_group_name_H-M   'P 1'
#
loop_
_entity.id
_entity.type
_entity.pdbx_description
1 polymer ?
#
loop_
_entity_poly.entity_id
_entity_poly.type
_entity_poly.pdbx_seq_one_letter_code
_entity_poly.pdbx_strand_id
1 'polypeptide(L)'
;MKATDLAGMANPWSGGVSSGREDRNPNDAGALAPGQNKRGWIESPLFDLSLFTLSPLAGLFVILPVLLSPKGLHVYIAATYLIAIPHYVSSFSFYLGDENLAYYRTRRLAFFAGPVLILIGVMALRLTKLDAAVQSSLYVWNVFHVSMQSAGILALYRRLHGGSLSESRFARASLLGVNGSLAFLHIDRFDPIYQNLLRMHFPVWAIPATFLSVAVVGLIFYFARLRRRAKPMRAPELTFLVSSLLLFHPYLWVRDLDLATFGMLMGHFLQYLGIVWLLNRRKYATLKGSEHQQMLSSISSKTPLLLLTLVSVGLAFYVAQKSSAWLGVPVSYVILWNSLALVHFYLDGLIWAFKNPFVRKSIGPHLTPESHMAAQ
;
A
#
# COMPACT_ATOMS: atom_id res chain seq x y z
N MET A 1 59.88 18.87 20.71
CA MET A 1 59.89 20.35 20.59
C MET A 1 58.63 20.72 19.83
N LYS A 2 57.62 21.47 20.27
CA LYS A 2 57.23 22.32 21.43
C LYS A 2 55.66 22.23 21.44
N ALA A 3 54.88 22.06 22.50
CA ALA A 3 54.71 22.78 23.79
C ALA A 3 54.35 24.27 23.63
N THR A 4 53.24 24.68 24.26
CA THR A 4 52.59 26.01 24.46
C THR A 4 51.36 26.29 23.58
N ASP A 5 50.19 26.72 24.07
CA ASP A 5 49.73 26.95 25.45
C ASP A 5 48.19 27.01 25.49
N LEU A 6 47.67 26.66 26.66
CA LEU A 6 46.29 26.81 27.11
C LEU A 6 46.00 28.25 27.60
N ALA A 7 44.71 28.52 27.77
CA ALA A 7 44.09 29.41 28.75
C ALA A 7 43.64 30.81 28.29
N GLY A 8 42.40 31.15 28.68
CA GLY A 8 41.84 32.50 28.61
C GLY A 8 40.31 32.54 28.73
N MET A 9 39.76 32.28 29.92
CA MET A 9 38.36 32.59 30.26
C MET A 9 38.15 34.10 30.51
N ALA A 10 36.87 34.51 30.36
CA ALA A 10 36.21 35.68 30.99
C ALA A 10 36.39 37.03 30.24
N ASN A 11 35.42 37.95 30.04
CA ASN A 11 34.02 38.13 30.50
C ASN A 11 33.35 39.26 29.63
N PRO A 12 32.35 40.05 30.10
CA PRO A 12 30.96 40.10 29.62
C PRO A 12 30.57 41.38 28.86
N TRP A 13 29.38 41.37 28.23
CA TRP A 13 28.50 42.53 27.98
C TRP A 13 29.12 43.79 27.34
N SER A 14 28.84 43.99 26.05
CA SER A 14 28.62 45.34 25.50
C SER A 14 27.54 45.29 24.43
N GLY A 15 26.47 46.05 24.65
CA GLY A 15 25.26 46.04 23.86
C GLY A 15 25.40 46.67 22.47
N GLY A 16 24.42 46.36 21.63
CA GLY A 16 24.25 46.90 20.30
C GLY A 16 22.86 46.57 19.79
N VAL A 17 21.87 47.35 20.22
CA VAL A 17 20.54 47.39 19.63
C VAL A 17 20.68 47.98 18.23
N SER A 18 20.44 47.18 17.19
CA SER A 18 20.12 47.70 15.85
C SER A 18 18.77 47.16 15.41
N SER A 19 17.78 48.05 15.42
CA SER A 19 16.45 47.85 14.86
C SER A 19 16.53 47.75 13.33
N GLY A 20 16.75 46.54 12.84
CA GLY A 20 16.58 46.18 11.42
C GLY A 20 15.13 45.79 11.16
N ARG A 21 14.35 46.72 10.64
CA ARG A 21 13.00 46.47 10.10
C ARG A 21 13.18 45.76 8.76
N GLU A 22 13.14 44.43 8.77
CA GLU A 22 13.10 43.62 7.54
C GLU A 22 11.68 43.69 6.96
N ASP A 23 11.57 44.36 5.82
CA ASP A 23 10.41 44.36 4.95
C ASP A 23 10.18 42.94 4.43
N ARG A 24 9.17 42.26 4.97
CA ARG A 24 8.73 40.95 4.48
C ARG A 24 8.04 41.11 3.14
N ASN A 25 8.68 40.57 2.11
CA ASN A 25 8.15 40.40 0.77
C ASN A 25 6.93 39.43 0.81
N PRO A 26 5.72 39.82 0.36
CA PRO A 26 4.53 38.96 0.41
C PRO A 26 4.60 37.72 -0.49
N ASN A 27 5.64 37.59 -1.32
CA ASN A 27 5.80 36.52 -2.30
C ASN A 27 6.70 35.36 -1.84
N ASP A 28 7.21 35.37 -0.61
CA ASP A 28 7.86 34.21 0.01
C ASP A 28 6.83 33.24 0.61
N ALA A 29 5.94 32.71 -0.24
CA ALA A 29 5.18 31.49 0.05
C ALA A 29 6.05 30.22 -0.14
N GLY A 30 7.34 30.33 0.18
CA GLY A 30 8.33 29.26 0.15
C GLY A 30 8.33 28.51 1.48
N ALA A 31 8.05 27.21 1.40
CA ALA A 31 8.15 26.21 2.46
C ALA A 31 7.29 26.47 3.71
N LEU A 32 6.24 25.64 3.86
CA LEU A 32 5.56 25.42 5.14
C LEU A 32 6.62 25.30 6.26
N ALA A 33 6.61 26.24 7.20
CA ALA A 33 7.53 26.24 8.33
C ALA A 33 7.55 24.86 9.02
N PRO A 34 8.73 24.29 9.35
CA PRO A 34 8.87 23.01 10.03
C PRO A 34 8.56 23.18 11.52
N GLY A 35 7.31 23.48 11.84
CA GLY A 35 6.82 23.65 13.20
C GLY A 35 5.64 22.72 13.44
N GLN A 36 5.76 21.85 14.45
CA GLN A 36 4.71 20.94 14.95
C GLN A 36 4.51 19.65 14.15
N ASN A 37 5.51 18.77 14.26
CA ASN A 37 5.39 17.33 14.06
C ASN A 37 4.06 16.80 14.64
N LYS A 38 3.09 16.53 13.77
CA LYS A 38 1.72 16.06 14.07
C LYS A 38 1.76 14.71 14.79
N ARG A 39 2.07 14.67 16.09
CA ARG A 39 1.89 13.55 17.06
C ARG A 39 2.16 12.11 16.58
N GLY A 40 2.92 11.88 15.49
CA GLY A 40 3.15 10.54 14.95
C GLY A 40 2.25 10.05 13.82
N TRP A 41 1.41 10.92 13.26
CA TRP A 41 0.54 10.59 12.14
C TRP A 41 1.26 10.82 10.80
N ILE A 42 0.97 10.01 9.78
CA ILE A 42 1.58 10.10 8.45
C ILE A 42 1.16 11.40 7.76
N GLU A 43 -0.12 11.76 7.83
CA GLU A 43 -0.64 13.04 7.33
C GLU A 43 -1.46 13.78 8.38
N SER A 44 -2.49 13.15 8.93
CA SER A 44 -3.34 13.73 9.99
C SER A 44 -4.15 12.64 10.68
N PRO A 45 -4.61 12.84 11.93
CA PRO A 45 -5.40 11.83 12.63
C PRO A 45 -6.62 11.36 11.82
N LEU A 46 -7.38 12.29 11.22
CA LEU A 46 -8.58 11.96 10.45
C LEU A 46 -8.25 11.17 9.17
N PHE A 47 -7.20 11.58 8.46
CA PHE A 47 -6.74 10.90 7.25
C PHE A 47 -6.28 9.48 7.55
N ASP A 48 -5.38 9.35 8.52
CA ASP A 48 -4.79 8.09 8.92
C ASP A 48 -5.83 7.13 9.51
N LEU A 49 -6.75 7.63 10.35
CA LEU A 49 -7.83 6.81 10.89
C LEU A 49 -8.78 6.33 9.79
N SER A 50 -9.17 7.19 8.85
CA SER A 50 -10.15 6.81 7.82
C SER A 50 -9.58 5.90 6.74
N LEU A 51 -8.38 6.18 6.23
CA LEU A 51 -7.81 5.47 5.10
C LEU A 51 -6.82 4.37 5.48
N PHE A 52 -6.26 4.38 6.69
CA PHE A 52 -5.30 3.35 7.13
C PHE A 52 -5.84 2.48 8.26
N THR A 53 -6.17 3.06 9.40
CA THR A 53 -6.48 2.28 10.62
C THR A 53 -7.86 1.66 10.59
N LEU A 54 -8.91 2.40 10.27
CA LEU A 54 -10.30 1.92 10.27
C LEU A 54 -10.78 1.46 8.89
N SER A 55 -9.94 1.58 7.86
CA SER A 55 -10.30 1.15 6.51
C SER A 55 -10.77 -0.31 6.40
N PRO A 56 -10.33 -1.29 7.24
CA PRO A 56 -10.86 -2.65 7.14
C PRO A 56 -12.36 -2.75 7.46
N LEU A 57 -12.92 -1.80 8.23
CA LEU A 57 -14.36 -1.73 8.46
C LEU A 57 -15.16 -1.47 7.17
N ALA A 58 -14.53 -0.91 6.13
CA ALA A 58 -15.13 -0.76 4.81
C ALA A 58 -15.55 -2.11 4.21
N GLY A 59 -14.88 -3.21 4.58
CA GLY A 59 -15.27 -4.56 4.20
C GLY A 59 -16.66 -4.95 4.71
N LEU A 60 -17.02 -4.52 5.92
CA LEU A 60 -18.35 -4.80 6.51
C LEU A 60 -19.47 -4.10 5.72
N PHE A 61 -19.21 -2.93 5.17
CA PHE A 61 -20.16 -2.21 4.31
C PHE A 61 -20.42 -2.91 2.98
N VAL A 62 -19.61 -3.90 2.60
CA VAL A 62 -19.87 -4.76 1.43
C VAL A 62 -20.43 -6.11 1.86
N ILE A 63 -19.83 -6.75 2.86
CA ILE A 63 -20.22 -8.08 3.32
C ILE A 63 -21.66 -8.07 3.85
N LEU A 64 -21.99 -7.15 4.76
CA LEU A 64 -23.29 -7.17 5.43
C LEU A 64 -24.47 -6.97 4.45
N PRO A 65 -24.44 -6.01 3.51
CA PRO A 65 -25.52 -5.91 2.53
C PRO A 65 -25.71 -7.17 1.69
N VAL A 66 -24.62 -7.82 1.26
CA VAL A 66 -24.68 -9.06 0.45
C VAL A 66 -25.31 -10.20 1.24
N LEU A 67 -24.97 -10.34 2.52
CA LEU A 67 -25.52 -11.39 3.39
C LEU A 67 -26.98 -11.13 3.78
N LEU A 68 -27.37 -9.86 3.92
CA LEU A 68 -28.71 -9.48 4.40
C LEU A 68 -29.75 -9.33 3.28
N SER A 69 -29.32 -9.11 2.04
CA SER A 69 -30.23 -8.87 0.93
C SER A 69 -29.63 -9.27 -0.42
N PRO A 70 -30.43 -9.86 -1.34
CA PRO A 70 -30.00 -10.06 -2.73
C PRO A 70 -29.58 -8.75 -3.43
N LYS A 71 -30.18 -7.61 -3.05
CA LYS A 71 -29.82 -6.28 -3.57
C LYS A 71 -28.42 -5.83 -3.12
N GLY A 72 -27.87 -6.45 -2.08
CA GLY A 72 -26.50 -6.21 -1.62
C GLY A 72 -25.44 -6.48 -2.68
N LEU A 73 -25.74 -7.33 -3.67
CA LEU A 73 -24.85 -7.55 -4.81
C LEU A 73 -24.57 -6.24 -5.59
N HIS A 74 -25.50 -5.28 -5.61
CA HIS A 74 -25.24 -3.98 -6.22
C HIS A 74 -24.17 -3.19 -5.48
N VAL A 75 -24.07 -3.32 -4.16
CA VAL A 75 -23.02 -2.70 -3.35
C VAL A 75 -21.68 -3.34 -3.66
N TYR A 76 -21.63 -4.67 -3.76
CA TYR A 76 -20.43 -5.41 -4.17
C TYR A 76 -19.94 -4.99 -5.57
N ILE A 77 -20.87 -4.90 -6.54
CA ILE A 77 -20.58 -4.43 -7.89
C ILE A 77 -20.07 -2.98 -7.85
N ALA A 78 -20.77 -2.08 -7.16
CA ALA A 78 -20.36 -0.69 -7.05
C ALA A 78 -18.95 -0.56 -6.43
N ALA A 79 -18.67 -1.30 -5.35
CA ALA A 79 -17.36 -1.30 -4.72
C ALA A 79 -16.26 -1.85 -5.63
N THR A 80 -16.58 -2.85 -6.48
CA THR A 80 -15.63 -3.39 -7.47
C THR A 80 -15.21 -2.31 -8.46
N TYR A 81 -16.17 -1.59 -9.03
CA TYR A 81 -15.89 -0.60 -10.06
C TYR A 81 -15.43 0.75 -9.51
N LEU A 82 -15.91 1.18 -8.35
CA LEU A 82 -15.59 2.50 -7.80
C LEU A 82 -14.37 2.52 -6.87
N ILE A 83 -13.93 1.35 -6.38
CA ILE A 83 -12.81 1.26 -5.43
C ILE A 83 -11.75 0.27 -5.91
N ALA A 84 -12.12 -1.00 -6.14
CA ALA A 84 -11.15 -2.05 -6.46
C ALA A 84 -10.42 -1.81 -7.79
N ILE A 85 -11.15 -1.50 -8.86
CA ILE A 85 -10.55 -1.19 -10.16
C ILE A 85 -9.67 0.06 -10.10
N PRO A 86 -10.14 1.22 -9.59
CA PRO A 86 -9.30 2.40 -9.46
C PRO A 86 -8.05 2.17 -8.61
N HIS A 87 -8.14 1.32 -7.57
CA HIS A 87 -6.98 0.88 -6.79
C HIS A 87 -5.93 0.21 -7.68
N TYR A 88 -6.28 -0.81 -8.47
CA TYR A 88 -5.31 -1.48 -9.33
C TYR A 88 -4.73 -0.55 -10.41
N VAL A 89 -5.57 0.33 -10.97
CA VAL A 89 -5.13 1.30 -11.99
C VAL A 89 -4.21 2.39 -11.39
N SER A 90 -4.34 2.69 -10.10
CA SER A 90 -3.54 3.76 -9.47
C SER A 90 -2.03 3.48 -9.46
N SER A 91 -1.58 2.23 -9.54
CA SER A 91 -0.15 1.90 -9.75
C SER A 91 0.42 2.50 -11.04
N PHE A 92 -0.42 2.72 -12.05
CA PHE A 92 0.04 3.30 -13.31
C PHE A 92 0.26 4.81 -13.22
N SER A 93 -0.22 5.49 -12.16
CA SER A 93 0.07 6.92 -11.97
C SER A 93 1.56 7.19 -11.85
N PHE A 94 2.36 6.21 -11.41
CA PHE A 94 3.81 6.32 -11.31
C PHE A 94 4.50 6.53 -12.67
N TYR A 95 3.90 6.07 -13.77
CA TYR A 95 4.41 6.32 -15.13
C TYR A 95 4.16 7.75 -15.61
N LEU A 96 3.30 8.50 -14.92
CA LEU A 96 2.98 9.88 -15.26
C LEU A 96 3.95 10.89 -14.60
N GLY A 97 4.94 10.43 -13.83
CA GLY A 97 6.00 11.30 -13.31
C GLY A 97 7.25 11.26 -14.20
N ASP A 98 7.81 12.41 -14.55
CA ASP A 98 8.94 12.53 -15.49
C ASP A 98 10.18 11.78 -14.97
N GLU A 99 10.52 11.97 -13.69
CA GLU A 99 11.66 11.32 -13.04
C GLU A 99 11.50 9.79 -13.02
N ASN A 100 10.31 9.31 -12.69
CA ASN A 100 9.99 7.89 -12.64
C ASN A 100 10.04 7.28 -14.04
N LEU A 101 9.44 7.94 -15.03
CA LEU A 101 9.41 7.48 -16.41
C LEU A 101 10.81 7.40 -17.02
N ALA A 102 11.65 8.41 -16.78
CA ALA A 102 13.05 8.40 -17.19
C ALA A 102 13.78 7.18 -16.59
N TYR A 103 13.59 6.91 -15.30
CA TYR A 103 14.15 5.75 -14.64
C TYR A 103 13.59 4.42 -15.21
N TYR A 104 12.28 4.30 -15.45
CA TYR A 104 11.67 3.09 -16.01
C TYR A 104 12.14 2.79 -17.43
N ARG A 105 12.40 3.83 -18.24
CA ARG A 105 12.98 3.70 -19.59
C ARG A 105 14.38 3.09 -19.59
N THR A 106 15.13 3.18 -18.50
CA THR A 106 16.42 2.47 -18.35
C THR A 106 16.26 0.98 -18.04
N ARG A 107 15.06 0.55 -17.63
CA ARG A 107 14.74 -0.83 -17.19
C ARG A 107 13.52 -1.35 -17.93
N ARG A 108 13.53 -1.23 -19.26
CA ARG A 108 12.35 -1.49 -20.11
C ARG A 108 11.77 -2.88 -19.92
N LEU A 109 12.64 -3.88 -19.74
CA LEU A 109 12.23 -5.26 -19.51
C LEU A 109 11.38 -5.39 -18.23
N ALA A 110 11.78 -4.72 -17.15
CA ALA A 110 11.05 -4.80 -15.89
C ALA A 110 9.71 -4.05 -15.96
N PHE A 111 9.70 -2.81 -16.44
CA PHE A 111 8.52 -1.94 -16.34
C PHE A 111 7.56 -2.04 -17.54
N PHE A 112 8.03 -2.40 -18.73
CA PHE A 112 7.17 -2.45 -19.93
C PHE A 112 6.97 -3.87 -20.43
N ALA A 113 8.04 -4.67 -20.57
CA ALA A 113 7.88 -6.05 -21.05
C ALA A 113 7.23 -6.95 -19.98
N GLY A 114 7.58 -6.80 -18.70
CA GLY A 114 7.01 -7.57 -17.59
C GLY A 114 5.48 -7.59 -17.57
N PRO A 115 4.79 -6.43 -17.57
CA PRO A 115 3.34 -6.40 -17.62
C PRO A 115 2.72 -7.07 -18.85
N VAL A 116 3.34 -6.93 -20.02
CA VAL A 116 2.90 -7.58 -21.26
C VAL A 116 3.06 -9.10 -21.17
N LEU A 117 4.17 -9.58 -20.61
CA LEU A 117 4.41 -11.00 -20.41
C LEU A 117 3.43 -11.61 -19.40
N ILE A 118 3.04 -10.87 -18.36
CA ILE A 118 1.99 -11.30 -17.42
C ILE A 118 0.65 -11.47 -18.16
N LEU A 119 0.25 -10.49 -18.96
CA LEU A 119 -0.98 -10.58 -19.77
C LEU A 119 -0.96 -11.80 -20.71
N ILE A 120 0.14 -11.99 -21.44
CA ILE A 120 0.32 -13.15 -22.33
C ILE A 120 0.25 -14.46 -21.52
N GLY A 121 0.91 -14.53 -20.36
CA GLY A 121 0.89 -15.70 -19.50
C GLY A 121 -0.50 -16.04 -18.98
N VAL A 122 -1.26 -15.05 -18.48
CA VAL A 122 -2.65 -15.23 -18.03
C VAL A 122 -3.53 -15.70 -19.19
N MET A 123 -3.39 -15.08 -20.35
CA MET A 123 -4.13 -15.47 -21.56
C MET A 123 -3.79 -16.92 -21.95
N ALA A 124 -2.52 -17.29 -22.03
CA ALA A 124 -2.07 -18.63 -22.36
C ALA A 124 -2.62 -19.67 -21.38
N LEU A 125 -2.45 -19.45 -20.07
CA LEU A 125 -2.95 -20.36 -19.03
C LEU A 125 -4.47 -20.57 -19.11
N ARG A 126 -5.23 -19.50 -19.39
CA ARG A 126 -6.70 -19.61 -19.54
C ARG A 126 -7.10 -20.34 -20.81
N LEU A 127 -6.43 -20.06 -21.94
CA LEU A 127 -6.68 -20.75 -23.20
C LEU A 127 -6.33 -22.25 -23.13
N THR A 128 -5.33 -22.61 -22.32
CA THR A 128 -4.98 -24.02 -22.03
C THR A 128 -5.78 -24.62 -20.86
N LYS A 129 -6.87 -23.98 -20.43
CA LYS A 129 -7.77 -24.44 -19.35
C LYS A 129 -7.10 -24.64 -17.98
N LEU A 130 -5.99 -23.93 -17.71
CA LEU A 130 -5.29 -23.90 -16.43
C LEU A 130 -5.77 -22.71 -15.56
N ASP A 131 -7.08 -22.47 -15.52
CA ASP A 131 -7.69 -21.37 -14.74
C ASP A 131 -7.31 -21.44 -13.26
N ALA A 132 -7.28 -22.65 -12.70
CA ALA A 132 -6.94 -22.87 -11.31
C ALA A 132 -5.54 -22.35 -10.94
N ALA A 133 -4.58 -22.36 -11.87
CA ALA A 133 -3.25 -21.82 -11.63
C ALA A 133 -3.26 -20.29 -11.50
N VAL A 134 -4.08 -19.60 -12.31
CA VAL A 134 -4.26 -18.15 -12.24
C VAL A 134 -4.95 -17.77 -10.93
N GLN A 135 -6.03 -18.45 -10.57
CA GLN A 135 -6.77 -18.19 -9.32
C GLN A 135 -5.93 -18.48 -8.08
N SER A 136 -5.18 -19.59 -8.08
CA SER A 136 -4.25 -19.93 -7.00
C SER A 136 -3.17 -18.87 -6.84
N SER A 137 -2.61 -18.40 -7.96
CA SER A 137 -1.59 -17.35 -7.96
C SER A 137 -2.16 -16.05 -7.38
N LEU A 138 -3.33 -15.61 -7.83
CA LEU A 138 -4.00 -14.42 -7.32
C LEU A 138 -4.25 -14.52 -5.81
N TYR A 139 -4.77 -15.66 -5.35
CA TYR A 139 -5.08 -15.88 -3.94
C TYR A 139 -3.82 -15.82 -3.07
N VAL A 140 -2.76 -16.55 -3.44
CA VAL A 140 -1.49 -16.54 -2.70
C VAL A 140 -0.84 -15.16 -2.72
N TRP A 141 -0.80 -14.51 -3.88
CA TRP A 141 -0.23 -13.17 -4.01
C TRP A 141 -1.04 -12.12 -3.26
N ASN A 142 -2.37 -12.23 -3.17
CA ASN A 142 -3.19 -11.35 -2.33
C ASN A 142 -2.74 -11.41 -0.86
N VAL A 143 -2.61 -12.62 -0.31
CA VAL A 143 -2.17 -12.80 1.09
C VAL A 143 -0.80 -12.15 1.31
N PHE A 144 0.15 -12.42 0.42
CA PHE A 144 1.51 -11.87 0.53
C PHE A 144 1.53 -10.35 0.35
N HIS A 145 0.94 -9.85 -0.74
CA HIS A 145 0.95 -8.46 -1.16
C HIS A 145 0.31 -7.56 -0.09
N VAL A 146 -0.90 -7.91 0.37
CA VAL A 146 -1.62 -7.15 1.41
C VAL A 146 -0.80 -7.12 2.70
N SER A 147 -0.24 -8.26 3.12
CA SER A 147 0.59 -8.34 4.33
C SER A 147 1.85 -7.47 4.23
N MET A 148 2.48 -7.42 3.05
CA MET A 148 3.66 -6.59 2.83
C MET A 148 3.33 -5.09 2.75
N GLN A 149 2.17 -4.71 2.19
CA GLN A 149 1.67 -3.34 2.24
C GLN A 149 1.45 -2.91 3.70
N SER A 150 0.71 -3.69 4.49
CA SER A 150 0.50 -3.40 5.92
C SER A 150 1.82 -3.29 6.66
N ALA A 151 2.78 -4.17 6.40
CA ALA A 151 4.10 -4.07 7.02
C ALA A 151 4.87 -2.80 6.59
N GLY A 152 4.68 -2.34 5.36
CA GLY A 152 5.23 -1.09 4.82
C GLY A 152 4.67 0.14 5.54
N ILE A 153 3.34 0.25 5.63
CA ILE A 153 2.67 1.35 6.33
C ILE A 153 3.01 1.34 7.83
N LEU A 154 3.02 0.17 8.47
CA LEU A 154 3.44 0.04 9.86
C LEU A 154 4.89 0.52 10.07
N ALA A 155 5.78 0.26 9.11
CA ALA A 155 7.15 0.76 9.16
C ALA A 155 7.24 2.29 9.02
N LEU A 156 6.32 2.94 8.29
CA LEU A 156 6.21 4.41 8.25
C LEU A 156 5.85 4.95 9.64
N TYR A 157 4.79 4.42 10.25
CA TYR A 157 4.42 4.79 11.63
C TYR A 157 5.58 4.58 12.60
N ARG A 158 6.25 3.43 12.54
CA ARG A 158 7.41 3.14 13.39
C ARG A 158 8.51 4.20 13.24
N ARG A 159 8.84 4.59 12.01
CA ARG A 159 9.89 5.59 11.71
C ARG A 159 9.55 6.96 12.27
N LEU A 160 8.30 7.41 12.15
CA LEU A 160 7.83 8.68 12.71
C LEU A 160 7.99 8.76 14.24
N HIS A 161 8.17 7.61 14.90
CA HIS A 161 8.34 7.49 16.35
C HIS A 161 9.75 7.07 16.79
N GLY A 162 10.71 7.04 15.86
CA GLY A 162 12.08 6.61 16.14
C GLY A 162 12.20 5.13 16.51
N GLY A 163 11.27 4.27 16.05
CA GLY A 163 11.39 2.83 16.22
C GLY A 163 12.47 2.21 15.32
N SER A 164 12.97 1.03 15.70
CA SER A 164 14.13 0.42 15.06
C SER A 164 13.79 -0.31 13.77
N LEU A 165 14.69 -0.28 12.78
CA LEU A 165 14.58 -1.13 11.58
C LEU A 165 14.69 -2.62 11.90
N SER A 166 15.32 -2.99 13.02
CA SER A 166 15.43 -4.38 13.48
C SER A 166 14.06 -5.02 13.79
N GLU A 167 13.05 -4.20 14.08
CA GLU A 167 11.66 -4.63 14.31
C GLU A 167 10.96 -5.06 13.02
N SER A 168 11.40 -4.56 11.86
CA SER A 168 10.69 -4.73 10.58
C SER A 168 10.62 -6.18 10.11
N ARG A 169 11.67 -6.98 10.36
CA ARG A 169 11.68 -8.39 9.98
C ARG A 169 10.61 -9.17 10.72
N PHE A 170 10.52 -8.99 12.04
CA PHE A 170 9.56 -9.70 12.87
C PHE A 170 8.14 -9.17 12.66
N ALA A 171 7.95 -7.86 12.48
CA ALA A 171 6.65 -7.31 12.12
C ALA A 171 6.10 -7.88 10.80
N ARG A 172 6.95 -8.02 9.76
CA ARG A 172 6.57 -8.67 8.50
C ARG A 172 6.20 -10.13 8.70
N ALA A 173 7.00 -10.88 9.47
CA ALA A 173 6.72 -12.27 9.77
C ALA A 173 5.40 -12.44 10.54
N SER A 174 5.14 -11.59 11.55
CA SER A 174 3.89 -11.59 12.31
C SER A 174 2.68 -11.32 11.40
N LEU A 175 2.74 -10.27 10.59
CA LEU A 175 1.63 -9.91 9.70
C LEU A 175 1.38 -11.00 8.65
N LEU A 176 2.43 -11.48 7.97
CA LEU A 176 2.30 -12.55 6.98
C LEU A 176 1.82 -13.87 7.62
N GLY A 177 2.34 -14.21 8.79
CA GLY A 177 1.96 -15.41 9.53
C GLY A 177 0.50 -15.36 9.96
N VAL A 178 0.07 -14.28 10.61
CA VAL A 178 -1.32 -14.13 11.07
C VAL A 178 -2.28 -14.09 9.89
N ASN A 179 -2.02 -13.24 8.89
CA ASN A 179 -2.88 -13.10 7.72
C ASN A 179 -2.96 -14.40 6.91
N GLY A 180 -1.82 -15.07 6.72
CA GLY A 180 -1.79 -16.38 6.07
C GLY A 180 -2.51 -17.46 6.88
N SER A 181 -2.40 -17.46 8.21
CA SER A 181 -3.14 -18.40 9.06
C SER A 181 -4.63 -18.22 8.88
N LEU A 182 -5.11 -16.97 8.87
CA LEU A 182 -6.52 -16.65 8.69
C LEU A 182 -7.03 -16.98 7.29
N ALA A 183 -6.28 -16.64 6.23
CA ALA A 183 -6.63 -16.94 4.86
C ALA A 183 -6.70 -18.45 4.59
N PHE A 184 -5.67 -19.19 4.99
CA PHE A 184 -5.53 -20.61 4.67
C PHE A 184 -6.14 -21.55 5.71
N LEU A 185 -6.79 -21.03 6.77
CA LEU A 185 -7.47 -21.86 7.78
C LEU A 185 -8.51 -22.79 7.16
N HIS A 186 -9.24 -22.26 6.17
CA HIS A 186 -10.28 -22.96 5.42
C HIS A 186 -9.91 -23.11 3.94
N ILE A 187 -8.65 -23.48 3.69
CA ILE A 187 -8.13 -23.67 2.32
C ILE A 187 -8.92 -24.73 1.53
N ASP A 188 -9.58 -25.67 2.23
CA ASP A 188 -10.51 -26.66 1.68
C ASP A 188 -11.71 -26.03 0.96
N ARG A 189 -12.10 -24.81 1.32
CA ARG A 189 -13.18 -24.06 0.66
C ARG A 189 -12.71 -23.39 -0.64
N PHE A 190 -11.40 -23.38 -0.93
CA PHE A 190 -10.84 -22.80 -2.14
C PHE A 190 -10.38 -23.88 -3.12
N ASP A 191 -11.33 -24.39 -3.90
CA ASP A 191 -11.13 -25.48 -4.85
C ASP A 191 -9.89 -25.34 -5.75
N PRO A 192 -9.57 -24.16 -6.33
CA PRO A 192 -8.41 -24.03 -7.22
C PRO A 192 -7.09 -24.45 -6.59
N ILE A 193 -6.88 -24.17 -5.29
CA ILE A 193 -5.66 -24.59 -4.58
C ILE A 193 -5.85 -26.01 -4.03
N TYR A 194 -6.96 -26.25 -3.32
CA TYR A 194 -7.18 -27.50 -2.60
C TYR A 194 -7.09 -28.72 -3.51
N GLN A 195 -7.78 -28.70 -4.65
CA GLN A 195 -7.78 -29.81 -5.59
C GLN A 195 -6.40 -30.06 -6.21
N ASN A 196 -5.62 -29.01 -6.46
CA ASN A 196 -4.26 -29.16 -6.97
C ASN A 196 -3.32 -29.76 -5.93
N LEU A 197 -3.44 -29.35 -4.66
CA LEU A 197 -2.67 -29.95 -3.57
C LEU A 197 -2.99 -31.44 -3.39
N LEU A 198 -4.27 -31.81 -3.44
CA LEU A 198 -4.68 -33.21 -3.36
C LEU A 198 -4.12 -34.05 -4.52
N ARG A 199 -4.16 -33.54 -5.76
CA ARG A 199 -3.56 -34.23 -6.93
C ARG A 199 -2.06 -34.46 -6.78
N MET A 200 -1.36 -33.53 -6.13
CA MET A 200 0.08 -33.65 -5.84
C MET A 200 0.36 -34.46 -4.57
N HIS A 201 -0.66 -35.02 -3.91
CA HIS A 201 -0.55 -35.71 -2.62
C HIS A 201 0.12 -34.85 -1.53
N PHE A 202 -0.05 -33.53 -1.62
CA PHE A 202 0.52 -32.60 -0.65
C PHE A 202 -0.32 -32.58 0.64
N PRO A 203 0.30 -32.63 1.83
CA PRO A 203 -0.42 -32.56 3.10
C PRO A 203 -1.02 -31.16 3.31
N VAL A 204 -2.28 -30.96 2.92
CA VAL A 204 -2.95 -29.64 2.94
C VAL A 204 -2.89 -28.96 4.32
N TRP A 205 -2.98 -29.74 5.40
CA TRP A 205 -2.88 -29.25 6.78
C TRP A 205 -1.54 -28.54 7.08
N ALA A 206 -0.48 -28.83 6.32
CA ALA A 206 0.84 -28.24 6.52
C ALA A 206 0.85 -26.74 6.21
N ILE A 207 -0.02 -26.24 5.32
CA ILE A 207 -0.09 -24.82 4.96
C ILE A 207 -0.53 -23.95 6.15
N PRO A 208 -1.73 -24.15 6.74
CA PRO A 208 -2.14 -23.37 7.90
C PRO A 208 -1.19 -23.57 9.10
N ALA A 209 -0.67 -24.78 9.31
CA ALA A 209 0.31 -25.04 10.38
C ALA A 209 1.62 -24.24 10.20
N THR A 210 2.11 -24.12 8.96
CA THR A 210 3.31 -23.32 8.64
C THR A 210 3.06 -21.84 8.92
N PHE A 211 1.96 -21.28 8.42
CA PHE A 211 1.64 -19.87 8.66
C PHE A 211 1.42 -19.58 10.15
N LEU A 212 0.77 -20.48 10.89
CA LEU A 212 0.58 -20.36 12.32
C LEU A 212 1.92 -20.38 13.06
N SER A 213 2.84 -21.26 12.67
CA SER A 213 4.19 -21.31 13.23
C SER A 213 4.94 -20.00 12.98
N VAL A 214 4.87 -19.46 11.76
CA VAL A 214 5.45 -18.15 11.42
C VAL A 214 4.80 -17.02 12.22
N ALA A 215 3.48 -17.07 12.45
CA ALA A 215 2.75 -16.09 13.25
C ALA A 215 3.25 -16.09 14.70
N VAL A 216 3.28 -17.26 15.34
CA VAL A 216 3.69 -17.43 16.74
C VAL A 216 5.14 -16.97 16.93
N VAL A 217 6.06 -17.48 16.11
CA VAL A 217 7.48 -17.11 16.18
C VAL A 217 7.66 -15.61 15.90
N GLY A 218 7.03 -15.09 14.86
CA GLY A 218 7.06 -13.68 14.49
C GLY A 218 6.59 -12.78 15.63
N LEU A 219 5.43 -13.09 16.23
CA LEU A 219 4.84 -12.30 17.32
C LEU A 219 5.70 -12.35 18.58
N ILE A 220 6.21 -13.52 18.98
CA ILE A 220 7.09 -13.66 20.15
C ILE A 220 8.31 -12.75 19.99
N PHE A 221 9.03 -12.85 18.87
CA PHE A 221 10.21 -12.02 18.64
C PHE A 221 9.87 -10.55 18.46
N TYR A 222 8.73 -10.23 17.83
CA TYR A 222 8.29 -8.85 17.67
C TYR A 222 7.98 -8.21 19.02
N PHE A 223 7.19 -8.86 19.87
CA PHE A 223 6.88 -8.36 21.21
C PHE A 223 8.11 -8.32 22.12
N ALA A 224 9.02 -9.28 22.02
CA ALA A 224 10.29 -9.23 22.75
C ALA A 224 11.12 -8.00 22.37
N ARG A 225 11.10 -7.59 21.10
CA ARG A 225 11.76 -6.35 20.63
C ARG A 225 11.02 -5.10 21.09
N LEU A 226 9.70 -5.08 21.02
CA LEU A 226 8.89 -3.96 21.51
C LEU A 226 9.08 -3.71 23.01
N ARG A 227 9.21 -4.78 23.83
CA ARG A 227 9.51 -4.67 25.27
C ARG A 227 10.88 -4.05 25.56
N ARG A 228 11.84 -4.18 24.64
CA ARG A 228 13.20 -3.60 24.76
C ARG A 228 13.30 -2.22 24.10
N ARG A 229 12.22 -1.68 23.56
CA ARG A 229 12.22 -0.41 22.82
C ARG A 229 12.33 0.75 23.80
N ALA A 230 13.27 1.66 23.55
CA ALA A 230 13.50 2.83 24.41
C ALA A 230 12.30 3.79 24.45
N LYS A 231 11.52 3.87 23.36
CA LYS A 231 10.29 4.67 23.27
C LYS A 231 9.09 3.75 23.06
N PRO A 232 8.02 3.86 23.86
CA PRO A 232 6.84 3.02 23.68
C PRO A 232 6.18 3.27 22.32
N MET A 233 5.48 2.23 21.85
CA MET A 233 4.64 2.34 20.66
C MET A 233 3.54 3.37 20.90
N ARG A 234 3.36 4.32 19.98
CA ARG A 234 2.29 5.32 20.09
C ARG A 234 0.99 4.80 19.49
N ALA A 235 -0.10 5.48 19.83
CA ALA A 235 -1.45 5.12 19.39
C ALA A 235 -1.57 4.87 17.87
N PRO A 236 -1.01 5.70 16.95
CA PRO A 236 -1.14 5.43 15.51
C PRO A 236 -0.48 4.12 15.07
N GLU A 237 0.72 3.83 15.58
CA GLU A 237 1.45 2.59 15.27
C GLU A 237 0.72 1.37 15.85
N LEU A 238 0.21 1.47 17.09
CA LEU A 238 -0.49 0.39 17.77
C LEU A 238 -1.84 0.07 17.13
N THR A 239 -2.67 1.08 16.88
CA THR A 239 -4.00 0.85 16.30
C THR A 239 -3.89 0.33 14.87
N PHE A 240 -2.93 0.83 14.09
CA PHE A 240 -2.66 0.29 12.75
C PHE A 240 -2.14 -1.14 12.79
N LEU A 241 -1.27 -1.50 13.76
CA LEU A 241 -0.84 -2.89 13.96
C LEU A 241 -2.03 -3.80 14.27
N VAL A 242 -2.88 -3.43 15.23
CA VAL A 242 -4.07 -4.23 15.59
C VAL A 242 -5.00 -4.39 14.39
N SER A 243 -5.29 -3.29 13.69
CA SER A 243 -6.09 -3.31 12.47
C SER A 243 -5.50 -4.24 11.40
N SER A 244 -4.19 -4.19 11.18
CA SER A 244 -3.50 -5.04 10.20
C SER A 244 -3.50 -6.52 10.57
N LEU A 245 -3.45 -6.86 11.87
CA LEU A 245 -3.56 -8.25 12.35
C LEU A 245 -4.98 -8.80 12.22
N LEU A 246 -5.99 -7.93 12.28
CA LEU A 246 -7.40 -8.29 12.14
C LEU A 246 -7.91 -8.19 10.70
N LEU A 247 -7.12 -7.64 9.77
CA LEU A 247 -7.54 -7.38 8.39
C LEU A 247 -8.15 -8.61 7.69
N PHE A 248 -7.63 -9.80 7.98
CA PHE A 248 -8.06 -11.07 7.39
C PHE A 248 -9.19 -11.77 8.17
N HIS A 249 -9.79 -11.13 9.18
CA HIS A 249 -10.88 -11.72 9.95
C HIS A 249 -12.11 -12.19 9.12
N PRO A 250 -12.46 -11.63 7.93
CA PRO A 250 -13.63 -12.11 7.19
C PRO A 250 -13.58 -13.62 6.87
N TYR A 251 -12.39 -14.18 6.69
CA TYR A 251 -12.20 -15.62 6.46
C TYR A 251 -12.68 -16.50 7.62
N LEU A 252 -12.81 -15.95 8.83
CA LEU A 252 -13.26 -16.70 10.01
C LEU A 252 -14.78 -16.94 10.02
N TRP A 253 -15.56 -16.06 9.40
CA TRP A 253 -17.01 -16.04 9.60
C TRP A 253 -17.84 -15.88 8.32
N VAL A 254 -17.23 -15.48 7.20
CA VAL A 254 -17.89 -15.46 5.89
C VAL A 254 -17.63 -16.80 5.19
N ARG A 255 -18.71 -17.52 4.85
CA ARG A 255 -18.61 -18.84 4.20
C ARG A 255 -18.18 -18.76 2.74
N ASP A 256 -18.67 -17.75 2.03
CA ASP A 256 -18.29 -17.44 0.66
C ASP A 256 -16.88 -16.81 0.64
N LEU A 257 -15.91 -17.53 0.08
CA LEU A 257 -14.52 -17.07 0.07
C LEU A 257 -14.30 -15.86 -0.84
N ASP A 258 -15.06 -15.70 -1.92
CA ASP A 258 -14.92 -14.54 -2.80
C ASP A 258 -15.38 -13.28 -2.07
N LEU A 259 -16.51 -13.37 -1.37
CA LEU A 259 -17.02 -12.29 -0.52
C LEU A 259 -16.08 -12.00 0.66
N ALA A 260 -15.54 -13.03 1.31
CA ALA A 260 -14.56 -12.89 2.40
C ALA A 260 -13.29 -12.18 1.91
N THR A 261 -12.77 -12.62 0.77
CA THR A 261 -11.57 -12.06 0.11
C THR A 261 -11.82 -10.60 -0.25
N PHE A 262 -12.94 -10.30 -0.90
CA PHE A 262 -13.27 -8.94 -1.32
C PHE A 262 -13.48 -7.99 -0.12
N GLY A 263 -14.16 -8.46 0.93
CA GLY A 263 -14.33 -7.69 2.16
C GLY A 263 -13.00 -7.38 2.84
N MET A 264 -12.08 -8.34 2.92
CA MET A 264 -10.71 -8.12 3.39
C MET A 264 -9.97 -7.10 2.52
N LEU A 265 -10.04 -7.26 1.20
CA LEU A 265 -9.35 -6.39 0.25
C LEU A 265 -9.85 -4.95 0.29
N MET A 266 -11.08 -4.69 0.72
CA MET A 266 -11.62 -3.32 0.78
C MET A 266 -10.77 -2.38 1.64
N GLY A 267 -10.31 -2.84 2.81
CA GLY A 267 -9.41 -2.06 3.65
C GLY A 267 -8.06 -1.80 3.01
N HIS A 268 -7.54 -2.80 2.28
CA HIS A 268 -6.30 -2.71 1.52
C HIS A 268 -6.40 -1.73 0.34
N PHE A 269 -7.51 -1.74 -0.41
CA PHE A 269 -7.75 -0.84 -1.53
C PHE A 269 -7.74 0.62 -1.08
N LEU A 270 -8.44 0.92 0.02
CA LEU A 270 -8.49 2.28 0.58
C LEU A 270 -7.13 2.73 1.13
N GLN A 271 -6.40 1.84 1.80
CA GLN A 271 -5.02 2.10 2.24
C GLN A 271 -4.12 2.47 1.06
N TYR A 272 -4.20 1.72 -0.03
CA TYR A 272 -3.36 1.96 -1.18
C TYR A 272 -3.72 3.27 -1.89
N LEU A 273 -5.02 3.49 -2.15
CA LEU A 273 -5.49 4.74 -2.75
C LEU A 273 -5.07 5.95 -1.92
N GLY A 274 -5.18 5.85 -0.59
CA GLY A 274 -4.74 6.88 0.34
C GLY A 274 -3.25 7.19 0.23
N ILE A 275 -2.38 6.17 0.27
CA ILE A 275 -0.92 6.39 0.22
C ILE A 275 -0.44 6.88 -1.15
N VAL A 276 -1.03 6.38 -2.25
CA VAL A 276 -0.71 6.83 -3.61
C VAL A 276 -1.17 8.27 -3.82
N TRP A 277 -2.38 8.62 -3.40
CA TRP A 277 -2.86 10.00 -3.45
C TRP A 277 -1.95 10.94 -2.66
N LEU A 278 -1.63 10.58 -1.41
CA LEU A 278 -0.77 11.40 -0.55
C LEU A 278 0.60 11.62 -1.18
N LEU A 279 1.20 10.57 -1.72
CA LEU A 279 2.47 10.63 -2.42
C LEU A 279 2.39 11.56 -3.63
N ASN A 280 1.43 11.36 -4.52
CA ASN A 280 1.32 12.17 -5.74
C ASN A 280 1.05 13.64 -5.41
N ARG A 281 0.19 13.91 -4.42
CA ARG A 281 -0.12 15.27 -3.96
C ARG A 281 1.12 15.98 -3.39
N ARG A 282 1.98 15.28 -2.65
CA ARG A 282 3.20 15.85 -2.08
C ARG A 282 4.34 15.97 -3.10
N LYS A 283 4.54 14.96 -3.93
CA LYS A 283 5.64 14.90 -4.92
C LYS A 283 5.42 15.85 -6.09
N TYR A 284 4.18 15.94 -6.60
CA TYR A 284 3.84 16.75 -7.77
C TYR A 284 3.00 17.97 -7.38
N ALA A 285 3.27 18.56 -6.19
CA ALA A 285 2.55 19.74 -5.72
C ALA A 285 2.71 20.97 -6.63
N THR A 286 3.81 21.02 -7.39
CA THR A 286 4.06 22.07 -8.38
C THR A 286 3.63 21.62 -9.77
N LEU A 287 2.93 22.47 -10.52
CA LEU A 287 2.49 22.22 -11.91
C LEU A 287 3.65 22.36 -12.92
N LYS A 288 4.83 21.83 -12.59
CA LYS A 288 6.01 21.83 -13.47
C LYS A 288 6.22 20.45 -14.06
N GLY A 289 6.82 20.38 -15.26
CA GLY A 289 7.13 19.14 -15.96
C GLY A 289 6.28 18.94 -17.22
N SER A 290 6.26 17.72 -17.73
CA SER A 290 5.48 17.33 -18.91
C SER A 290 3.96 17.42 -18.71
N GLU A 291 3.19 17.35 -19.80
CA GLU A 291 1.71 17.35 -19.76
C GLU A 291 1.13 16.25 -18.87
N HIS A 292 1.70 15.04 -18.93
CA HIS A 292 1.22 13.92 -18.12
C HIS A 292 1.50 14.12 -16.62
N GLN A 293 2.62 14.75 -16.27
CA GLN A 293 2.91 15.12 -14.88
C GLN A 293 2.01 16.26 -14.38
N GLN A 294 1.75 17.26 -15.22
CA GLN A 294 0.81 18.35 -14.90
C GLN A 294 -0.62 17.83 -14.72
N MET A 295 -1.04 16.86 -15.53
CA MET A 295 -2.31 16.16 -15.37
C MET A 295 -2.36 15.43 -14.03
N LEU A 296 -1.34 14.65 -13.69
CA LEU A 296 -1.25 13.95 -12.40
C LEU A 296 -1.28 14.93 -11.21
N SER A 297 -0.55 16.04 -11.31
CA SER A 297 -0.55 17.12 -10.31
C SER A 297 -1.95 17.71 -10.13
N SER A 298 -2.66 17.99 -11.22
CA SER A 298 -4.01 18.53 -11.19
C SER A 298 -5.01 17.57 -10.56
N ILE A 299 -4.96 16.28 -10.93
CA ILE A 299 -5.81 15.22 -10.35
C ILE A 299 -5.55 15.10 -8.85
N SER A 300 -4.27 15.09 -8.44
CA SER A 300 -3.89 14.83 -7.06
C SER A 300 -4.12 16.03 -6.12
N SER A 301 -4.15 17.25 -6.66
CA SER A 301 -4.39 18.48 -5.90
C SER A 301 -5.86 18.86 -5.75
N LYS A 302 -6.74 18.39 -6.65
CA LYS A 302 -8.17 18.76 -6.68
C LYS A 302 -9.07 17.57 -6.41
N THR A 303 -9.68 17.51 -5.22
CA THR A 303 -10.58 16.41 -4.81
C THR A 303 -11.69 16.10 -5.81
N PRO A 304 -12.41 17.08 -6.39
CA PRO A 304 -13.45 16.77 -7.39
C PRO A 304 -12.89 16.07 -8.63
N LEU A 305 -11.70 16.48 -9.09
CA LEU A 305 -11.05 15.87 -10.24
C LEU A 305 -10.52 14.46 -9.93
N LEU A 306 -10.00 14.25 -8.72
CA LEU A 306 -9.65 12.91 -8.23
C LEU A 306 -10.87 11.98 -8.26
N LEU A 307 -11.97 12.39 -7.63
CA LEU A 307 -13.20 11.58 -7.57
C LEU A 307 -13.74 11.30 -8.96
N LEU A 308 -13.79 12.31 -9.84
CA LEU A 308 -14.20 12.15 -11.23
C LEU A 308 -13.31 11.14 -11.95
N THR A 309 -11.99 11.18 -11.74
CA THR A 309 -11.05 10.25 -12.36
C THR A 309 -11.29 8.82 -11.88
N LEU A 310 -11.44 8.60 -10.57
CA LEU A 310 -11.70 7.27 -10.00
C LEU A 310 -13.03 6.70 -10.54
N VAL A 311 -14.09 7.51 -10.56
CA VAL A 311 -15.40 7.11 -11.10
C VAL A 311 -15.31 6.82 -12.60
N SER A 312 -14.60 7.64 -13.37
CA SER A 312 -14.46 7.46 -14.82
C SER A 312 -13.70 6.17 -15.17
N VAL A 313 -12.63 5.88 -14.43
CA VAL A 313 -11.89 4.60 -14.57
C VAL A 313 -12.80 3.42 -14.25
N GLY A 314 -13.55 3.49 -13.16
CA GLY A 314 -14.54 2.48 -12.80
C GLY A 314 -15.61 2.25 -13.85
N LEU A 315 -16.20 3.33 -14.34
CA LEU A 315 -17.24 3.30 -15.37
C LEU A 315 -16.71 2.72 -16.68
N ALA A 316 -15.50 3.09 -17.10
CA ALA A 316 -14.89 2.53 -18.30
C ALA A 316 -14.74 1.00 -18.22
N PHE A 317 -14.30 0.47 -17.07
CA PHE A 317 -14.21 -0.97 -16.86
C PHE A 317 -15.59 -1.64 -16.74
N TYR A 318 -16.59 -0.97 -16.17
CA TYR A 318 -17.96 -1.49 -16.11
C TYR A 318 -18.55 -1.61 -17.51
N VAL A 319 -18.39 -0.58 -18.34
CA VAL A 319 -18.79 -0.60 -19.75
C VAL A 319 -18.03 -1.70 -20.49
N ALA A 320 -16.71 -1.82 -20.32
CA ALA A 320 -15.93 -2.88 -20.95
C ALA A 320 -16.42 -4.29 -20.56
N GLN A 321 -16.77 -4.51 -19.29
CA GLN A 321 -17.36 -5.77 -18.84
C GLN A 321 -18.68 -6.05 -19.59
N LYS A 322 -19.60 -5.10 -19.59
CA LYS A 322 -20.93 -5.25 -20.22
C LYS A 322 -20.82 -5.41 -21.74
N SER A 323 -19.97 -4.64 -22.39
CA SER A 323 -19.70 -4.76 -23.82
C SER A 323 -19.09 -6.12 -24.16
N SER A 324 -18.12 -6.62 -23.37
CA SER A 324 -17.54 -7.95 -23.61
C SER A 324 -18.57 -9.07 -23.50
N ALA A 325 -19.50 -8.98 -22.55
CA ALA A 325 -20.58 -9.94 -22.38
C ALA A 325 -21.59 -9.86 -23.53
N TRP A 326 -21.95 -8.65 -23.94
CA TRP A 326 -22.86 -8.41 -25.07
C TRP A 326 -22.27 -8.91 -26.39
N LEU A 327 -20.96 -8.78 -26.60
CA LEU A 327 -20.24 -9.29 -27.77
C LEU A 327 -19.96 -10.81 -27.70
N GLY A 328 -20.42 -11.52 -26.66
CA GLY A 328 -20.20 -12.97 -26.51
C GLY A 328 -18.77 -13.37 -26.14
N VAL A 329 -17.94 -12.44 -25.68
CA VAL A 329 -16.54 -12.68 -25.28
C VAL A 329 -16.25 -12.33 -23.81
N PRO A 330 -17.07 -12.74 -22.83
CA PRO A 330 -16.91 -12.33 -21.42
C PRO A 330 -15.56 -12.76 -20.81
N VAL A 331 -14.95 -13.84 -21.33
CA VAL A 331 -13.63 -14.31 -20.89
C VAL A 331 -12.53 -13.29 -21.12
N SER A 332 -12.65 -12.43 -22.14
CA SER A 332 -11.68 -11.37 -22.43
C SER A 332 -11.56 -10.37 -21.27
N TYR A 333 -12.70 -9.99 -20.68
CA TYR A 333 -12.72 -9.12 -19.50
C TYR A 333 -12.11 -9.82 -18.29
N VAL A 334 -12.36 -11.12 -18.10
CA VAL A 334 -11.77 -11.90 -17.01
C VAL A 334 -10.24 -12.02 -17.16
N ILE A 335 -9.74 -12.18 -18.39
CA ILE A 335 -8.29 -12.16 -18.69
C ILE A 335 -7.73 -10.78 -18.34
N LEU A 336 -8.36 -9.70 -18.80
CA LEU A 336 -7.94 -8.33 -18.53
C LEU A 336 -7.88 -8.05 -17.02
N TRP A 337 -8.96 -8.37 -16.29
CA TRP A 337 -9.08 -8.18 -14.85
C TRP A 337 -7.99 -8.89 -14.06
N ASN A 338 -7.79 -10.19 -14.31
CA ASN A 338 -6.79 -10.97 -13.59
C ASN A 338 -5.36 -10.56 -13.94
N SER A 339 -5.14 -10.17 -15.20
CA SER A 339 -3.85 -9.62 -15.63
C SER A 339 -3.57 -8.30 -14.93
N LEU A 340 -4.57 -7.42 -14.83
CA LEU A 340 -4.43 -6.13 -14.13
C LEU A 340 -4.05 -6.33 -12.66
N ALA A 341 -4.69 -7.27 -11.95
CA ALA A 341 -4.35 -7.58 -10.55
C ALA A 341 -2.92 -8.13 -10.41
N LEU A 342 -2.50 -9.08 -11.27
CA LEU A 342 -1.13 -9.63 -11.23
C LEU A 342 -0.07 -8.58 -11.62
N VAL A 343 -0.37 -7.74 -12.62
CA VAL A 343 0.49 -6.61 -13.01
C VAL A 343 0.61 -5.62 -11.86
N HIS A 344 -0.47 -5.34 -11.15
CA HIS A 344 -0.45 -4.50 -9.95
C HIS A 344 0.50 -5.08 -8.89
N PHE A 345 0.38 -6.36 -8.52
CA PHE A 345 1.31 -6.98 -7.55
C PHE A 345 2.77 -6.89 -7.99
N TYR A 346 3.00 -7.14 -9.28
CA TYR A 346 4.33 -7.12 -9.88
C TYR A 346 4.94 -5.70 -9.87
N LEU A 347 4.19 -4.71 -10.38
CA LEU A 347 4.65 -3.32 -10.46
C LEU A 347 4.86 -2.73 -9.07
N ASP A 348 3.96 -3.00 -8.12
CA ASP A 348 4.11 -2.53 -6.75
C ASP A 348 5.35 -3.12 -6.07
N GLY A 349 5.68 -4.38 -6.37
CA GLY A 349 6.93 -5.01 -5.94
C GLY A 349 8.19 -4.31 -6.45
N LEU A 350 8.09 -3.54 -7.54
CA LEU A 350 9.18 -2.73 -8.10
C LEU A 350 9.13 -1.28 -7.60
N ILE A 351 7.95 -0.67 -7.61
CA ILE A 351 7.72 0.75 -7.27
C ILE A 351 8.00 1.00 -5.79
N TRP A 352 7.57 0.09 -4.92
CA TRP A 352 7.74 0.20 -3.46
C TRP A 352 9.01 -0.50 -2.95
N ALA A 353 9.93 -0.86 -3.84
CA ALA A 353 11.17 -1.54 -3.49
C ALA A 353 12.21 -0.58 -2.86
N PHE A 354 12.01 -0.16 -1.60
CA PHE A 354 12.93 0.73 -0.87
C PHE A 354 14.35 0.16 -0.65
N LYS A 355 14.64 -1.08 -1.06
CA LYS A 355 16.03 -1.57 -1.22
C LYS A 355 16.78 -0.85 -2.34
N ASN A 356 16.06 -0.30 -3.31
CA ASN A 356 16.60 0.46 -4.43
C ASN A 356 16.87 1.93 -4.02
N PRO A 357 18.10 2.44 -4.25
CA PRO A 357 18.43 3.84 -3.96
C PRO A 357 17.52 4.86 -4.66
N PHE A 358 17.12 4.59 -5.90
CA PHE A 358 16.22 5.49 -6.64
C PHE A 358 14.89 5.66 -5.90
N VAL A 359 14.24 4.55 -5.55
CA VAL A 359 12.95 4.54 -4.83
C VAL A 359 13.07 5.27 -3.50
N ARG A 360 14.14 5.05 -2.74
CA ARG A 360 14.36 5.77 -1.47
C ARG A 360 14.45 7.28 -1.68
N LYS A 361 15.18 7.72 -2.71
CA LYS A 361 15.39 9.14 -3.00
C LYS A 361 14.13 9.79 -3.58
N SER A 362 13.41 9.10 -4.46
CA SER A 362 12.31 9.68 -5.24
C SER A 362 10.93 9.54 -4.58
N ILE A 363 10.77 8.65 -3.60
CA ILE A 363 9.51 8.42 -2.87
C ILE A 363 9.65 8.74 -1.37
N GLY A 364 10.74 8.31 -0.74
CA GLY A 364 10.95 8.40 0.72
C GLY A 364 10.66 9.77 1.34
N PRO A 365 11.23 10.87 0.82
CA PRO A 365 11.02 12.22 1.36
C PRO A 365 9.56 12.67 1.38
N HIS A 366 8.72 12.10 0.51
CA HIS A 366 7.31 12.47 0.41
C HIS A 366 6.40 11.64 1.33
N LEU A 367 6.91 10.54 1.91
CA LEU A 367 6.17 9.71 2.87
C LEU A 367 6.52 10.01 4.32
N THR A 368 7.75 10.47 4.58
CA THR A 368 8.24 10.82 5.92
C THR A 368 8.95 12.18 5.88
N PRO A 369 8.75 13.08 6.86
CA PRO A 369 9.48 14.34 6.94
C PRO A 369 11.01 14.15 6.93
N GLU A 370 11.73 15.06 6.27
CA GLU A 370 13.19 14.99 6.03
C GLU A 370 14.04 14.87 7.30
N SER A 371 13.54 15.35 8.45
CA SER A 371 14.20 15.27 9.75
C SER A 371 14.50 13.83 10.22
N HIS A 372 13.92 12.81 9.58
CA HIS A 372 14.15 11.40 9.87
C HIS A 372 15.02 10.66 8.84
N MET A 373 15.40 11.31 7.73
CA MET A 373 16.29 10.71 6.72
C MET A 373 17.78 10.93 7.00
N ALA A 374 18.12 11.96 7.78
CA ALA A 374 19.49 12.33 8.12
C ALA A 374 20.13 11.49 9.26
N ALA A 375 19.42 10.50 9.80
CA ALA A 375 19.91 9.64 10.89
C ALA A 375 20.40 8.25 10.40
N GLN A 376 20.89 8.17 9.16
CA GLN A 376 21.49 6.94 8.61
C GLN A 376 23.00 7.10 8.40
#